data_AF-A0AAV3IJJ0-F1
#
_entry.id   AF-A0AAV3IJJ0-F1
#
_cell.length_a   1.000
_cell.length_b   1.000
_cell.length_c   1.000
_cell.angle_alpha   90.00
_cell.angle_beta   90.00
_cell.angle_gamma   90.00
#
_symmetry.space_group_name_H-M   'P 1'
#
loop_
_entity.id
_entity.type
_entity.pdbx_description
1 polymer ?
#
loop_
_entity_poly.entity_id
_entity_poly.type
_entity_poly.pdbx_seq_one_letter_code
_entity_poly.pdbx_strand_id
1 'polypeptide(L)'
;MNVYATKPLKSKKRIELKDIVINGKMNALKEELWKQYGYWCQEKDMQPYISKEDFKVSENFYINQSGGITFDFQLYELAPYAAGPVSLELYDTDQLIKSDFLPPMPTLKTEL
;
A
#
# COMPACT_ATOMS: atom_id res chain seq x y z
N MET A 1 28.92 -18.12 -10.70
CA MET A 1 27.67 -17.96 -11.48
C MET A 1 26.55 -17.80 -10.48
N ASN A 2 26.04 -16.58 -10.27
CA ASN A 2 25.03 -16.32 -9.24
C ASN A 2 23.64 -16.59 -9.82
N VAL A 3 22.93 -17.56 -9.24
CA VAL A 3 21.56 -17.90 -9.64
C VAL A 3 20.61 -17.02 -8.80
N TYR A 4 20.02 -16.01 -9.42
CA TYR A 4 18.91 -15.28 -8.83
C TYR A 4 17.64 -16.11 -8.99
N ALA A 5 17.10 -16.63 -7.89
CA ALA A 5 15.81 -17.32 -7.90
C ALA A 5 14.69 -16.26 -7.99
N THR A 6 14.24 -15.94 -9.21
CA THR A 6 13.00 -15.21 -9.42
C THR A 6 11.84 -16.16 -9.15
N LYS A 7 11.16 -16.01 -7.99
CA LYS A 7 9.94 -16.76 -7.69
C LYS A 7 8.89 -16.38 -8.75
N PRO A 8 8.41 -17.32 -9.60
CA PRO A 8 7.38 -16.99 -10.57
C PRO A 8 6.09 -16.63 -9.81
N LEU A 9 5.45 -15.53 -10.21
CA LEU A 9 4.19 -15.04 -9.67
C LEU A 9 3.10 -16.09 -9.94
N LYS A 10 2.93 -17.04 -9.02
CA LYS A 10 1.92 -18.11 -9.10
C LYS A 10 0.55 -17.53 -8.77
N SER A 11 -0.08 -16.86 -9.73
CA SER A 11 -1.54 -16.86 -9.97
C SER A 11 -1.90 -15.78 -10.99
N LYS A 12 -2.52 -16.17 -12.12
CA LYS A 12 -3.24 -15.27 -13.05
C LYS A 12 -4.59 -14.79 -12.45
N LYS A 13 -4.67 -14.64 -11.14
CA LYS A 13 -5.86 -14.15 -10.45
C LYS A 13 -5.50 -12.78 -9.90
N ARG A 14 -6.27 -11.75 -10.26
CA ARG A 14 -6.16 -10.44 -9.63
C ARG A 14 -6.38 -10.66 -8.12
N ILE A 15 -5.37 -10.36 -7.33
CA ILE A 15 -5.45 -10.42 -5.87
C ILE A 15 -6.31 -9.24 -5.45
N GLU A 16 -7.38 -9.50 -4.70
CA GLU A 16 -8.22 -8.44 -4.16
C GLU A 16 -7.70 -7.99 -2.79
N LEU A 17 -8.05 -6.77 -2.38
CA LEU A 17 -7.64 -6.25 -1.08
C LEU A 17 -8.05 -7.17 0.07
N LYS A 18 -9.26 -7.72 0.00
CA LYS A 18 -9.80 -8.64 1.02
C LYS A 18 -9.00 -9.94 1.14
N ASP A 19 -8.27 -10.32 0.10
CA ASP A 19 -7.45 -11.53 0.10
C ASP A 19 -6.16 -11.32 0.91
N ILE A 20 -5.61 -10.09 0.88
CA ILE A 20 -4.33 -9.77 1.52
C ILE A 20 -4.46 -9.11 2.89
N VAL A 21 -5.54 -8.36 3.13
CA VAL A 21 -5.74 -7.69 4.42
C VAL A 21 -6.14 -8.71 5.47
N ILE A 22 -5.58 -8.60 6.67
CA ILE A 22 -5.94 -9.43 7.82
C ILE A 22 -7.44 -9.26 8.13
N ASN A 23 -8.13 -10.37 8.40
CA ASN A 23 -9.57 -10.33 8.68
C ASN A 23 -9.88 -9.33 9.82
N GLY A 24 -10.84 -8.43 9.58
CA GLY A 24 -11.22 -7.39 10.54
C GLY A 24 -10.32 -6.13 10.55
N LYS A 25 -9.22 -6.10 9.78
CA LYS A 25 -8.29 -4.96 9.72
C LYS A 25 -8.56 -3.95 8.60
N MET A 26 -9.62 -4.16 7.80
CA MET A 26 -9.97 -3.25 6.70
C MET A 26 -10.22 -1.81 7.18
N ASN A 27 -10.91 -1.64 8.32
CA ASN A 27 -11.12 -0.30 8.87
C ASN A 27 -9.81 0.34 9.36
N ALA A 28 -8.94 -0.43 10.00
CA ALA A 28 -7.62 0.04 10.43
C ALA A 28 -6.75 0.47 9.23
N LEU A 29 -6.79 -0.30 8.14
CA LEU A 29 -6.11 0.08 6.90
C LEU A 29 -6.65 1.41 6.33
N LYS A 30 -7.98 1.57 6.29
CA LYS A 30 -8.61 2.82 5.84
C LYS A 30 -8.18 4.00 6.73
N GLU A 31 -8.08 3.80 8.05
CA GLU A 31 -7.64 4.83 8.99
C GLU A 31 -6.17 5.21 8.80
N GLU A 32 -5.27 4.25 8.61
CA GLU A 32 -3.85 4.55 8.33
C GLU A 32 -3.67 5.26 6.98
N LEU A 33 -4.40 4.85 5.94
CA LEU A 33 -4.38 5.55 4.66
C LEU A 33 -4.93 6.97 4.76
N TRP A 34 -5.96 7.20 5.56
CA TRP A 34 -6.48 8.55 5.80
C TRP A 34 -5.44 9.44 6.49
N LYS A 35 -4.68 8.91 7.47
CA LYS A 35 -3.57 9.65 8.09
C LYS A 35 -2.48 9.97 7.06
N GLN A 36 -2.10 8.98 6.24
CA GLN A 36 -1.09 9.16 5.21
C GLN A 36 -1.52 10.19 4.16
N TYR A 37 -2.79 10.21 3.79
CA TYR A 37 -3.35 11.25 2.93
C TYR A 37 -3.26 12.64 3.56
N GLY A 38 -3.53 12.75 4.86
CA GLY A 38 -3.33 14.00 5.61
C GLY A 38 -1.88 14.50 5.56
N TYR A 39 -0.90 13.61 5.74
CA TYR A 39 0.51 13.96 5.61
C TYR A 39 0.88 14.38 4.19
N TRP A 40 0.37 13.67 3.18
CA TRP A 40 0.56 14.03 1.78
C TRP A 40 0.01 15.43 1.47
N CYS A 41 -1.20 15.75 1.95
CA CYS A 41 -1.79 17.09 1.83
C CYS A 41 -0.92 18.16 2.50
N GLN A 42 -0.44 17.89 3.72
CA GLN A 42 0.44 18.80 4.45
C GLN A 42 1.76 19.07 3.70
N GLU A 43 2.38 18.04 3.12
CA GLU A 43 3.61 18.18 2.32
C GLU A 43 3.39 19.08 1.09
N LYS A 44 2.18 19.05 0.52
CA LYS A 44 1.79 19.85 -0.65
C LYS A 44 1.21 21.23 -0.30
N ASP A 45 1.18 21.61 0.98
CA ASP A 45 0.52 22.83 1.46
C ASP A 45 -0.97 22.89 1.04
N MET A 46 -1.65 21.75 1.11
CA MET A 46 -3.04 21.57 0.70
C MET A 46 -3.91 21.14 1.89
N GLN A 47 -5.20 21.49 1.81
CA GLN A 47 -6.22 20.87 2.65
C GLN A 47 -6.74 19.57 1.98
N PRO A 48 -7.26 18.61 2.75
CA PRO A 48 -7.95 17.45 2.20
C PRO A 48 -9.03 17.86 1.20
N TYR A 49 -8.97 17.28 0.00
CA TYR A 49 -9.91 17.53 -1.10
C TYR A 49 -11.28 16.89 -0.87
N ILE A 50 -11.30 15.81 -0.08
CA ILE A 50 -12.50 15.04 0.26
C ILE A 50 -12.64 14.89 1.78
N SER A 51 -13.84 14.53 2.21
CA SER A 51 -14.13 14.17 3.60
C SER A 51 -13.61 12.77 3.96
N LYS A 52 -13.48 12.47 5.26
CA LYS A 52 -13.06 11.13 5.72
C LYS A 52 -14.13 10.06 5.39
N GLU A 53 -15.39 10.48 5.39
CA GLU A 53 -16.54 9.65 5.08
C GLU A 53 -16.50 9.18 3.63
N ASP A 54 -16.10 10.08 2.71
CA ASP A 54 -15.99 9.82 1.28
C ASP A 54 -14.70 9.08 0.89
N PHE A 55 -13.69 9.05 1.76
CA PHE A 55 -12.43 8.36 1.50
C PHE A 55 -12.66 6.85 1.26
N LYS A 56 -12.15 6.35 0.14
CA LYS A 56 -12.20 4.93 -0.24
C LYS A 56 -10.78 4.42 -0.41
N VAL A 57 -10.55 3.15 -0.06
CA VAL A 57 -9.25 2.52 -0.32
C VAL A 57 -9.20 2.13 -1.80
N SER A 58 -8.14 2.52 -2.50
CA SER A 58 -7.97 2.18 -3.92
C SER A 58 -7.85 0.66 -4.11
N GLU A 59 -8.46 0.14 -5.18
CA GLU A 59 -8.26 -1.25 -5.62
C GLU A 59 -6.97 -1.41 -6.44
N ASN A 60 -6.32 -0.30 -6.82
CA ASN A 60 -5.04 -0.32 -7.52
C ASN A 60 -3.90 -0.18 -6.50
N PHE A 61 -3.24 -1.29 -6.20
CA PHE A 61 -2.17 -1.33 -5.22
C PHE A 61 -1.09 -2.32 -5.63
N TYR A 62 0.10 -2.16 -5.04
CA TYR A 62 1.18 -3.12 -5.13
C TYR A 62 1.98 -3.17 -3.82
N ILE A 63 2.60 -4.32 -3.54
CA ILE A 63 3.50 -4.51 -2.40
C ILE A 63 4.93 -4.31 -2.91
N ASN A 64 5.69 -3.44 -2.25
CA ASN A 64 7.08 -3.16 -2.59
C ASN A 64 8.03 -4.23 -1.99
N GLN A 65 9.31 -4.17 -2.37
CA GLN A 65 10.32 -5.15 -1.92
C GLN A 65 10.61 -5.10 -0.41
N SER A 66 10.29 -4.00 0.26
CA SER A 66 10.46 -3.79 1.69
C SER A 66 9.22 -4.21 2.50
N GLY A 67 8.16 -4.71 1.85
CA GLY A 67 6.90 -5.05 2.52
C GLY A 67 5.98 -3.86 2.80
N GLY A 68 6.30 -2.69 2.26
CA GLY A 68 5.36 -1.57 2.18
C GLY A 68 4.31 -1.82 1.11
N ILE A 69 3.15 -1.16 1.24
CA ILE A 69 2.07 -1.21 0.25
C ILE A 69 1.82 0.19 -0.29
N THR A 70 1.76 0.32 -1.60
CA THR A 70 1.42 1.57 -2.28
C THR A 70 0.04 1.45 -2.90
N PHE A 71 -0.79 2.48 -2.70
CA PHE A 71 -2.12 2.61 -3.27
C PHE A 71 -2.15 3.80 -4.23
N ASP A 72 -2.55 3.54 -5.47
CA ASP A 72 -2.63 4.55 -6.53
C ASP A 72 -4.06 5.02 -6.71
N PHE A 73 -4.27 6.33 -6.59
CA PHE A 73 -5.52 7.02 -6.77
C PHE A 73 -5.52 7.76 -8.12
N GLN A 74 -6.61 7.61 -8.85
CA GLN A 74 -6.82 8.27 -10.13
C GLN A 74 -7.01 9.78 -9.95
N LEU A 75 -6.96 10.50 -11.08
CA LEU A 75 -7.24 11.92 -11.12
C LEU A 75 -8.60 12.24 -10.50
N TYR A 76 -8.67 13.33 -9.74
CA TYR A 76 -9.86 13.80 -9.02
C TYR A 76 -10.33 12.93 -7.84
N GLU A 77 -9.71 11.78 -7.54
CA GLU A 77 -10.11 11.00 -6.37
C GLU A 77 -9.68 11.66 -5.06
N LEU A 78 -8.42 12.11 -4.98
CA LEU A 78 -7.85 12.70 -3.77
C LEU A 78 -7.31 14.12 -3.95
N ALA A 79 -7.25 14.63 -5.17
CA ALA A 79 -6.73 15.97 -5.44
C ALA A 79 -7.26 16.53 -6.77
N PRO A 80 -7.25 17.86 -6.97
CA PRO A 80 -7.54 18.46 -8.26
C PRO A 80 -6.59 17.95 -9.36
N TYR A 81 -7.05 17.99 -10.62
CA TYR A 81 -6.26 17.55 -11.78
C TYR A 81 -4.83 18.10 -11.84
N ALA A 82 -4.64 19.36 -11.45
CA ALA A 82 -3.33 20.02 -11.48
C ALA A 82 -2.28 19.35 -10.56
N ALA A 83 -2.72 18.63 -9.52
CA ALA A 83 -1.84 17.88 -8.63
C ALA A 83 -1.45 16.50 -9.20
N GLY A 84 -2.13 16.03 -10.25
CA GLY A 84 -1.90 14.71 -10.84
C GLY A 84 -2.47 13.54 -10.01
N PRO A 85 -2.17 12.29 -10.39
CA PRO A 85 -2.52 11.12 -9.61
C PRO A 85 -1.78 11.11 -8.27
N VAL A 86 -2.42 10.53 -7.24
CA VAL A 86 -1.88 10.48 -5.88
C VAL A 86 -1.52 9.05 -5.55
N SER A 87 -0.31 8.83 -5.03
CA SER A 87 0.12 7.53 -4.51
C SER A 87 0.36 7.65 -3.01
N LEU A 88 -0.30 6.80 -2.23
CA LEU A 88 -0.11 6.72 -0.77
C LEU A 88 0.63 5.44 -0.43
N GLU A 89 1.76 5.58 0.24
CA GLU A 89 2.58 4.45 0.69
C GLU A 89 2.44 4.27 2.20
N LEU A 90 2.16 3.04 2.62
CA LEU A 90 2.23 2.63 4.02
C LEU A 90 3.45 1.74 4.25
N TYR A 91 4.21 2.06 5.29
CA TYR A 91 5.28 1.25 5.83
C TYR A 91 4.78 0.43 7.03
N ASP A 92 5.53 -0.59 7.46
CA ASP A 92 5.22 -1.42 8.64
C ASP A 92 3.83 -2.10 8.59
N THR A 93 3.56 -2.78 7.48
CA THR A 93 2.22 -3.32 7.17
C THR A 93 1.91 -4.66 7.83
N ASP A 94 2.81 -5.21 8.65
CA ASP A 94 2.69 -6.55 9.26
C ASP A 94 1.43 -6.75 10.12
N GLN A 95 0.87 -5.66 10.64
CA GLN A 95 -0.37 -5.68 11.44
C GLN A 95 -1.65 -5.52 10.61
N LEU A 96 -1.52 -5.22 9.31
CA LEU A 96 -2.61 -4.94 8.38
C LEU A 96 -2.70 -5.99 7.28
N ILE A 97 -1.56 -6.48 6.79
CA ILE A 97 -1.44 -7.37 5.64
C ILE A 97 -0.96 -8.76 6.10
N LYS A 98 -1.56 -9.80 5.55
CA LYS A 98 -1.19 -11.20 5.82
C LYS A 98 0.24 -11.44 5.35
N SER A 99 1.04 -12.06 6.22
CA SER A 99 2.46 -12.31 5.94
C SER A 99 2.73 -13.16 4.70
N ASP A 100 1.77 -13.96 4.23
CA ASP A 100 1.87 -14.75 2.98
C ASP A 100 2.10 -13.89 1.73
N PHE A 101 1.72 -12.61 1.78
CA PHE A 101 1.85 -11.65 0.68
C PHE A 101 3.03 -10.69 0.84
N LEU A 102 3.69 -10.69 2.01
CA LEU A 102 4.86 -9.84 2.25
C LEU A 102 6.13 -10.55 1.76
N PRO A 103 7.12 -9.79 1.26
CA PRO A 103 8.42 -10.37 0.95
C PRO A 103 9.02 -10.99 2.21
N PRO A 104 9.76 -12.11 2.08
CA PRO A 104 10.46 -12.66 3.23
C PRO A 104 11.42 -11.60 3.78
N MET A 105 11.41 -11.39 5.10
CA MET A 105 12.41 -10.54 5.74
C MET A 105 13.79 -11.00 5.27
N PRO A 106 14.68 -10.06 4.88
CA PRO A 106 16.05 -10.43 4.53
C PRO A 106 16.66 -11.13 5.74
N THR A 107 16.86 -12.44 5.64
CA THR A 107 17.64 -13.17 6.62
C THR A 107 19.05 -12.64 6.50
N LEU A 108 19.52 -11.92 7.52
CA LEU A 108 20.94 -11.62 7.66
C LEU A 108 21.66 -12.97 7.55
N LYS A 109 22.39 -13.19 6.46
CA LYS A 109 23.31 -14.31 6.39
C LYS A 109 24.39 -13.98 7.42
N THR A 110 24.26 -14.55 8.62
CA THR A 110 25.38 -14.65 9.55
C THR A 110 26.37 -15.62 8.91
N GLU A 111 27.26 -15.10 8.08
CA GLU A 111 28.44 -15.83 7.66
C GLU A 111 29.32 -15.95 8.91
N LEU A 112 29.39 -17.17 9.45
CA LEU A 112 30.34 -17.60 10.49
C LEU A 112 31.71 -17.90 9.85
#